data_AF-A0A1Q7CYN3-F1
#
_entry.id   AF-A0A1Q7CYN3-F1
#
_cell.length_a   1.000
_cell.length_b   1.000
_cell.length_c   1.000
_cell.angle_alpha   90.00
_cell.angle_beta   90.00
_cell.angle_gamma   90.00
#
_symmetry.space_group_name_H-M   'P 1'
#
loop_
_entity.id
_entity.type
_entity.pdbx_description
1 polymer ?
#
loop_
_entity_poly.entity_id
_entity_poly.type
_entity_poly.pdbx_seq_one_letter_code
_entity_poly.pdbx_strand_id
1 'polypeptide(L)'
;MIDYWQLIILGAIAGFTIFLGLPIAVVKNLSHNKKGLLNALALGILVFLIIDVFGHAWESTVNVSKEAFLGHVAASDAILTIITMFGGIAVGLIGLVLYETKMTGKSIPEILSLENIKAGDDHLKQLFHESNAYKIATMIAIGIGAHNFSEGLAVGQSYVAGEIGLAVLLIIGFGAHNTTEGFGIAGPLSGLINRPRIRFLLMTGLIGGGPTFIGTILGSIWNSNLAFILFLS
;
A
#
# COMPACT_ATOMS: atom_id res chain seq x y z
N MET A 1 18.97 21.54 -11.98
CA MET A 1 17.89 21.64 -10.98
C MET A 1 16.65 21.02 -11.59
N ILE A 2 15.97 20.14 -10.87
CA ILE A 2 14.63 19.71 -11.30
C ILE A 2 13.66 20.86 -11.01
N ASP A 3 12.79 21.18 -11.96
CA ASP A 3 11.71 22.13 -11.71
C ASP A 3 10.51 21.44 -11.03
N TYR A 4 9.55 22.24 -10.57
CA TYR A 4 8.39 21.74 -9.86
C TYR A 4 7.54 20.75 -10.68
N TRP A 5 7.42 20.98 -11.99
CA TRP A 5 6.64 20.11 -12.87
C TRP A 5 7.37 18.78 -13.10
N GLN A 6 8.69 18.81 -13.22
CA GLN A 6 9.52 17.61 -13.28
C GLN A 6 9.38 16.79 -12.00
N LEU A 7 9.38 17.40 -10.82
CA LEU A 7 9.14 16.70 -9.56
C LEU A 7 7.78 15.97 -9.57
N ILE A 8 6.71 16.67 -9.93
CA ILE A 8 5.36 16.11 -9.96
C ILE A 8 5.26 14.93 -10.95
N ILE A 9 5.84 15.09 -12.15
CA ILE A 9 5.84 14.03 -13.17
C ILE A 9 6.64 12.83 -12.67
N LEU A 10 7.80 13.06 -12.06
CA LEU A 10 8.64 12.00 -11.53
C LEU A 10 7.97 11.27 -10.35
N GLY A 11 7.29 12.00 -9.45
CA GLY A 11 6.48 11.42 -8.38
C GLY A 11 5.31 10.59 -8.92
N ALA A 12 4.65 11.06 -10.00
CA ALA A 12 3.63 10.28 -10.70
C ALA A 12 4.20 9.00 -11.31
N ILE A 13 5.36 9.09 -11.96
CA ILE A 13 6.05 7.94 -12.55
C ILE A 13 6.40 6.93 -11.45
N ALA A 14 6.97 7.38 -10.34
CA ALA A 14 7.31 6.53 -9.19
C ALA A 14 6.10 5.78 -8.65
N GLY A 15 4.96 6.46 -8.45
CA GLY A 15 3.73 5.80 -8.01
C GLY A 15 3.15 4.84 -9.04
N PHE A 16 3.13 5.21 -10.32
CA PHE A 16 2.46 4.44 -11.37
C PHE A 16 3.29 3.30 -11.94
N THR A 17 4.55 3.11 -11.53
CA THR A 17 5.27 1.87 -11.84
C THR A 17 4.59 0.63 -11.23
N ILE A 18 3.70 0.79 -10.23
CA ILE A 18 2.84 -0.29 -9.71
C ILE A 18 2.05 -1.02 -10.79
N PHE A 19 1.66 -0.31 -11.86
CA PHE A 19 0.97 -0.91 -12.99
C PHE A 19 1.81 -1.91 -13.77
N LEU A 20 3.13 -1.88 -13.64
CA LEU A 20 4.02 -2.85 -14.29
C LEU A 20 3.92 -4.24 -13.63
N GLY A 21 3.55 -4.31 -12.35
CA GLY A 21 3.38 -5.58 -11.63
C GLY A 21 2.01 -6.25 -11.87
N LEU A 22 0.96 -5.46 -12.11
CA LEU A 22 -0.42 -5.96 -12.24
C LEU A 22 -0.71 -6.95 -13.40
N PRO A 23 -0.06 -6.86 -14.58
CA PRO A 23 -0.32 -7.77 -15.69
C PRO A 23 -0.15 -9.25 -15.36
N ILE A 24 0.65 -9.60 -14.34
CA ILE A 24 0.83 -10.99 -13.90
C ILE A 24 -0.50 -11.62 -13.46
N ALA A 25 -1.46 -10.82 -12.96
CA ALA A 25 -2.79 -11.27 -12.57
C ALA A 25 -3.61 -11.86 -13.74
N VAL A 26 -3.27 -11.48 -14.98
CA VAL A 26 -4.03 -11.85 -16.19
C VAL A 26 -3.41 -13.06 -16.91
N VAL A 27 -2.20 -13.46 -16.52
CA VAL A 27 -1.46 -14.57 -17.15
C VAL A 27 -2.17 -15.90 -16.85
N LYS A 28 -2.61 -16.57 -17.92
CA LYS A 28 -3.23 -17.90 -17.86
C LYS A 28 -2.16 -18.99 -17.86
N ASN A 29 -2.52 -20.17 -17.35
CA ASN A 29 -1.69 -21.39 -17.41
C ASN A 29 -0.31 -21.28 -16.73
N LEU A 30 -0.22 -20.51 -15.65
CA LEU A 30 0.96 -20.56 -14.77
C LEU A 30 1.06 -21.96 -14.15
N SER A 31 2.22 -22.60 -14.29
CA SER A 31 2.49 -23.87 -13.61
C SER A 31 2.38 -23.71 -12.09
N HIS A 32 2.12 -24.81 -11.39
CA HIS A 32 2.01 -24.80 -9.92
C HIS A 32 3.23 -24.14 -9.26
N ASN A 33 4.43 -24.43 -9.77
CA ASN A 33 5.69 -23.83 -9.30
C ASN A 33 5.75 -22.31 -9.53
N LYS A 34 5.28 -21.82 -10.68
CA LYS A 34 5.25 -20.37 -10.97
C LYS A 34 4.24 -19.65 -10.09
N LYS A 35 3.06 -20.23 -9.86
CA LYS A 35 2.07 -19.69 -8.91
C LYS A 35 2.64 -19.65 -7.50
N GLY A 36 3.29 -20.72 -7.06
CA GLY A 36 3.98 -20.79 -5.77
C GLY A 36 5.06 -19.73 -5.62
N LEU A 37 5.92 -19.56 -6.63
CA LEU A 37 6.95 -18.52 -6.66
C LEU A 37 6.35 -17.11 -6.55
N LEU A 38 5.30 -16.81 -7.33
CA LEU A 38 4.65 -15.50 -7.30
C LEU A 38 3.98 -15.21 -5.96
N ASN A 39 3.33 -16.20 -5.35
CA ASN A 39 2.76 -16.05 -4.00
C ASN A 39 3.84 -15.88 -2.94
N ALA A 40 4.95 -16.63 -3.01
CA ALA A 40 6.07 -16.50 -2.10
C ALA A 40 6.75 -15.13 -2.23
N LEU A 41 6.89 -14.64 -3.47
CA LEU A 41 7.43 -13.31 -3.77
C LEU A 41 6.49 -12.21 -3.24
N ALA A 42 5.18 -12.31 -3.50
CA ALA A 42 4.18 -11.38 -2.97
C ALA A 42 4.16 -11.35 -1.44
N LEU A 43 4.21 -12.51 -0.78
CA LEU A 43 4.29 -12.60 0.69
C LEU A 43 5.61 -12.02 1.21
N GLY A 44 6.73 -12.33 0.56
CA GLY A 44 8.04 -11.78 0.92
C GLY A 44 8.07 -10.26 0.83
N ILE A 45 7.49 -9.70 -0.22
CA ILE A 45 7.32 -8.24 -0.38
C ILE A 45 6.42 -7.67 0.70
N LEU A 46 5.30 -8.32 1.03
CA LEU A 46 4.40 -7.85 2.10
C LEU A 46 5.09 -7.83 3.47
N VAL A 47 5.87 -8.88 3.79
CA VAL A 47 6.65 -8.92 5.03
C VAL A 47 7.75 -7.85 5.03
N PHE A 48 8.44 -7.69 3.90
CA PHE A 48 9.43 -6.63 3.73
C PHE A 48 8.80 -5.25 3.98
N LEU A 49 7.64 -4.97 3.36
CA LEU A 49 6.91 -3.72 3.52
C LEU A 49 6.57 -3.46 4.98
N ILE A 50 6.02 -4.44 5.69
CA ILE A 50 5.70 -4.28 7.12
C ILE A 50 6.95 -3.88 7.92
N ILE A 51 8.10 -4.52 7.66
CA ILE A 51 9.34 -4.23 8.36
C ILE A 51 9.87 -2.85 7.99
N ASP A 52 9.86 -2.50 6.71
CA ASP A 52 10.41 -1.25 6.20
C ASP A 52 9.59 -0.04 6.67
N VAL A 53 8.26 -0.10 6.47
CA VAL A 53 7.29 0.90 6.92
C VAL A 53 7.42 1.17 8.42
N PHE A 54 7.34 0.10 9.21
CA PHE A 54 7.43 0.21 10.67
C PHE A 54 8.82 0.67 11.13
N GLY A 55 9.87 0.23 10.44
CA GLY A 55 11.24 0.66 10.71
C GLY A 55 11.41 2.17 10.60
N HIS A 56 10.89 2.77 9.52
CA HIS A 56 10.94 4.21 9.31
C HIS A 56 10.07 4.99 10.32
N ALA A 57 8.86 4.51 10.62
CA ALA A 57 8.03 5.12 11.67
C ALA A 57 8.73 5.11 13.04
N TRP A 58 9.34 3.96 13.38
CA TRP A 58 10.08 3.77 14.62
C TRP A 58 11.29 4.69 14.69
N GLU A 59 12.13 4.72 13.66
CA GLU A 59 13.32 5.56 13.62
C GLU A 59 12.97 7.04 13.72
N SER A 60 11.97 7.52 12.97
CA SER A 60 11.54 8.91 13.00
C SER A 60 11.03 9.31 14.41
N THR A 61 10.26 8.44 15.06
CA THR A 61 9.77 8.65 16.43
C THR A 61 10.89 8.65 17.47
N VAL A 62 11.84 7.71 17.35
CA VAL A 62 13.00 7.62 18.24
C VAL A 62 13.91 8.83 18.11
N ASN A 63 14.11 9.34 16.89
CA ASN A 63 14.95 10.51 16.66
C ASN A 63 14.38 11.75 17.36
N VAL A 64 13.06 12.01 17.24
CA VAL A 64 12.42 13.11 17.98
C VAL A 64 12.55 12.92 19.50
N SER A 65 12.42 11.69 19.97
CA SER A 65 12.58 11.36 21.40
C SER A 65 14.00 11.61 21.92
N LYS A 66 15.02 11.28 21.12
CA LYS A 66 16.43 11.57 21.45
C LYS A 66 16.69 13.07 21.50
N GLU A 67 16.23 13.82 20.50
CA GLU A 67 16.36 15.28 20.47
C GLU A 67 15.67 15.93 21.68
N ALA A 68 14.52 15.40 22.11
CA ALA A 68 13.83 15.89 23.31
C ALA A 68 14.62 15.62 24.59
N PHE A 69 15.24 14.44 24.69
CA PHE A 69 16.10 14.09 25.83
C PHE A 69 17.35 14.99 25.91
N LEU A 70 17.91 15.37 24.77
CA LEU A 70 19.03 16.32 24.68
C LEU A 70 18.60 17.78 24.93
N GLY A 71 17.29 18.05 25.05
CA GLY A 71 16.74 19.38 25.27
C GLY A 71 16.66 20.24 24.01
N HIS A 72 16.85 19.65 22.83
CA HIS A 72 16.78 20.37 21.55
C HIS A 72 15.35 20.59 21.06
N VAL A 73 14.42 19.69 21.42
CA VAL A 73 12.98 19.85 21.15
C VAL A 73 12.17 19.63 22.43
N ALA A 74 10.89 20.02 22.42
CA ALA A 74 10.05 19.90 23.59
C ALA A 74 9.71 18.43 23.89
N ALA A 75 9.64 18.06 25.17
CA ALA A 75 9.21 16.73 25.59
C ALA A 75 7.79 16.39 25.09
N SER A 76 6.94 17.41 24.93
CA SER A 76 5.60 17.27 24.34
C SER A 76 5.64 16.75 22.90
N ASP A 77 6.64 17.14 22.11
CA ASP A 77 6.74 16.74 20.71
C ASP A 77 7.11 15.25 20.60
N ALA A 78 8.04 14.79 21.45
CA ALA A 78 8.36 13.38 21.57
C ALA A 78 7.13 12.54 21.98
N ILE A 79 6.41 12.97 23.02
CA ILE A 79 5.17 12.30 23.45
C ILE A 79 4.15 12.25 22.30
N LEU A 80 3.98 13.35 21.57
CA LEU A 80 3.01 13.44 20.48
C LEU A 80 3.37 12.51 19.32
N THR A 81 4.66 12.38 18.97
CA THR A 81 5.11 11.43 17.93
C THR A 81 4.89 9.98 18.33
N ILE A 82 5.13 9.62 19.60
CA ILE A 82 4.86 8.27 20.12
C ILE A 82 3.35 7.96 20.05
N ILE A 83 2.51 8.91 20.49
CA ILE A 83 1.05 8.77 20.41
C ILE A 83 0.60 8.65 18.95
N THR A 84 1.21 9.41 18.05
CA THR A 84 0.87 9.40 16.62
C THR A 84 1.24 8.07 15.98
N MET A 85 2.40 7.50 16.32
CA MET A 85 2.84 6.20 15.80
C MET A 85 1.91 5.07 16.26
N PHE A 86 1.75 4.90 17.58
CA PHE A 86 0.88 3.83 18.09
C PHE A 86 -0.60 4.08 17.80
N GLY A 87 -1.01 5.36 17.74
CA GLY A 87 -2.34 5.77 17.32
C GLY A 87 -2.60 5.44 15.85
N GLY A 88 -1.63 5.64 14.96
CA GLY A 88 -1.69 5.24 13.56
C GLY A 88 -1.92 3.75 13.40
N ILE A 89 -1.10 2.92 14.07
CA ILE A 89 -1.26 1.46 14.09
C ILE A 89 -2.66 1.08 14.60
N ALA A 90 -3.11 1.68 15.70
CA ALA A 90 -4.42 1.40 16.27
C ALA A 90 -5.54 1.77 15.28
N VAL A 91 -5.47 2.94 14.64
CA VAL A 91 -6.42 3.39 13.63
C VAL A 91 -6.42 2.45 12.42
N GLY A 92 -5.25 2.01 11.95
CA GLY A 92 -5.10 1.06 10.85
C GLY A 92 -5.73 -0.30 11.17
N LEU A 93 -5.40 -0.87 12.33
CA LEU A 93 -5.93 -2.17 12.78
C LEU A 93 -7.44 -2.11 13.06
N ILE A 94 -7.91 -1.10 13.78
CA ILE A 94 -9.34 -0.91 14.05
C ILE A 94 -10.08 -0.68 12.73
N GLY A 95 -9.53 0.15 11.83
CA GLY A 95 -10.08 0.39 10.51
C GLY A 95 -10.23 -0.90 9.71
N LEU A 96 -9.23 -1.78 9.74
CA LEU A 96 -9.28 -3.10 9.09
C LEU A 96 -10.37 -4.00 9.70
N VAL A 97 -10.46 -4.07 11.03
CA VAL A 97 -11.49 -4.86 11.73
C VAL A 97 -12.89 -4.33 11.44
N LEU A 98 -13.08 -3.01 11.42
CA LEU A 98 -14.35 -2.36 11.08
C LEU A 98 -14.72 -2.59 9.62
N TYR A 99 -13.75 -2.51 8.72
CA TYR A 99 -13.95 -2.83 7.31
C TYR A 99 -14.36 -4.29 7.15
N GLU A 100 -13.63 -5.21 7.78
CA GLU A 100 -13.93 -6.63 7.73
C GLU A 100 -15.31 -6.95 8.30
N THR A 101 -15.65 -6.46 9.50
CA THR A 101 -16.97 -6.70 10.12
C THR A 101 -18.12 -6.14 9.27
N LYS A 102 -17.94 -4.97 8.64
CA LYS A 102 -18.95 -4.36 7.76
C LYS A 102 -19.10 -5.09 6.41
N MET A 103 -18.00 -5.54 5.80
CA MET A 103 -18.02 -6.24 4.52
C MET A 103 -18.46 -7.71 4.69
N THR A 104 -17.97 -8.38 5.73
CA THR A 104 -18.26 -9.80 6.02
C THR A 104 -19.63 -9.96 6.67
N GLY A 105 -20.07 -9.02 7.52
CA GLY A 105 -21.40 -9.03 8.14
C GLY A 105 -22.57 -8.82 7.16
N LYS A 106 -22.31 -8.28 5.96
CA LYS A 106 -23.29 -8.21 4.86
C LYS A 106 -23.27 -9.42 3.92
N SER A 107 -22.35 -10.36 4.14
CA SER A 107 -22.17 -11.54 3.29
C SER A 107 -22.71 -12.79 3.99
N ILE A 108 -23.97 -12.80 4.40
CA ILE A 108 -24.79 -14.02 4.22
C ILE A 108 -25.19 -13.93 2.76
N PRO A 109 -24.47 -14.59 1.84
CA PRO A 109 -24.67 -14.28 0.46
C PRO A 109 -25.99 -14.90 0.01
N GLU A 110 -26.63 -14.21 -0.93
CA GLU A 110 -27.69 -14.71 -1.81
C GLU A 110 -27.34 -16.06 -2.49
N ILE A 111 -26.08 -16.52 -2.34
CA ILE A 111 -25.55 -17.88 -2.52
C ILE A 111 -26.31 -18.98 -1.74
N LEU A 112 -26.97 -18.65 -0.63
CA LEU A 112 -27.86 -19.58 0.07
C LEU A 112 -29.28 -19.66 -0.54
N SER A 113 -29.53 -18.96 -1.66
CA SER A 113 -30.73 -19.19 -2.45
C SER A 113 -30.78 -20.66 -2.91
N LEU A 114 -31.96 -21.26 -2.82
CA LEU A 114 -32.24 -22.67 -3.14
C LEU A 114 -31.76 -23.11 -4.54
N GLU A 115 -31.52 -22.15 -5.43
CA GLU A 115 -31.02 -22.37 -6.80
C GLU A 115 -29.52 -22.73 -6.82
N ASN A 116 -28.71 -22.15 -5.94
CA ASN A 116 -27.27 -22.41 -5.85
C ASN A 116 -26.93 -23.71 -5.10
N ILE A 117 -27.80 -24.15 -4.19
CA ILE A 117 -27.69 -25.45 -3.51
C ILE A 117 -27.82 -26.61 -4.53
N LYS A 118 -28.51 -26.38 -5.66
CA LYS A 118 -28.63 -27.36 -6.75
C LYS A 118 -27.41 -27.42 -7.69
N ALA A 119 -26.54 -26.42 -7.68
CA ALA A 119 -25.40 -26.31 -8.62
C ALA A 119 -24.15 -27.12 -8.20
N GLY A 120 -24.18 -27.80 -7.05
CA GLY A 120 -23.07 -28.60 -6.54
C GLY A 120 -22.01 -27.80 -5.78
N ASP A 121 -21.46 -28.41 -4.73
CA ASP A 121 -20.56 -27.77 -3.75
C ASP A 121 -19.32 -27.09 -4.36
N ASP A 122 -18.84 -27.58 -5.50
CA ASP A 122 -17.59 -27.12 -6.10
C ASP A 122 -17.73 -25.76 -6.80
N HIS A 123 -18.88 -25.46 -7.41
CA HIS A 123 -19.14 -24.15 -8.02
C HIS A 123 -19.27 -23.05 -6.96
N LEU A 124 -19.92 -23.37 -5.83
CA LEU A 124 -20.07 -22.47 -4.70
C LEU A 124 -18.72 -22.13 -4.07
N LYS A 125 -17.90 -23.14 -3.74
CA LYS A 125 -16.55 -22.95 -3.19
C LYS A 125 -15.70 -22.05 -4.09
N GLN A 126 -15.87 -22.17 -5.40
CA GLN A 126 -15.14 -21.38 -6.39
C GLN A 126 -15.55 -19.91 -6.42
N LEU A 127 -16.85 -19.60 -6.38
CA LEU A 127 -17.33 -18.21 -6.30
C LEU A 127 -16.88 -17.53 -4.99
N PHE A 128 -16.89 -18.26 -3.88
CA PHE A 128 -16.35 -17.77 -2.62
C PHE A 128 -14.85 -17.46 -2.71
N HIS A 129 -14.07 -18.35 -3.34
CA HIS A 129 -12.63 -18.14 -3.52
C HIS A 129 -12.33 -16.91 -4.41
N GLU A 130 -13.08 -16.73 -5.51
CA GLU A 130 -12.93 -15.54 -6.37
C GLU A 130 -13.28 -14.26 -5.59
N SER A 131 -14.43 -14.22 -4.90
CA SER A 131 -14.83 -13.05 -4.09
C SER A 131 -13.78 -12.69 -3.03
N ASN A 132 -13.25 -13.69 -2.33
CA ASN A 132 -12.23 -13.50 -1.31
C ASN A 132 -10.92 -12.94 -1.91
N ALA A 133 -10.52 -13.41 -3.10
CA ALA A 133 -9.33 -12.90 -3.78
C ALA A 133 -9.44 -11.40 -4.11
N TYR A 134 -10.58 -10.93 -4.65
CA TYR A 134 -10.81 -9.50 -4.90
C TYR A 134 -10.81 -8.68 -3.61
N LYS A 135 -11.38 -9.21 -2.53
CA LYS A 135 -11.38 -8.56 -1.22
C LYS A 135 -9.95 -8.39 -0.69
N ILE A 136 -9.15 -9.46 -0.71
CA ILE A 136 -7.75 -9.44 -0.26
C ILE A 136 -6.93 -8.47 -1.13
N ALA A 137 -7.05 -8.53 -2.46
CA ALA A 137 -6.35 -7.62 -3.36
C ALA A 137 -6.70 -6.14 -3.11
N THR A 138 -7.96 -5.85 -2.75
CA THR A 138 -8.40 -4.50 -2.38
C THR A 138 -7.77 -4.04 -1.06
N MET A 139 -7.74 -4.91 -0.04
CA MET A 139 -7.11 -4.57 1.24
C MET A 139 -5.61 -4.33 1.09
N ILE A 140 -4.93 -5.16 0.29
CA ILE A 140 -3.50 -4.99 -0.05
C ILE A 140 -3.29 -3.64 -0.76
N ALA A 141 -4.10 -3.32 -1.78
CA ALA A 141 -3.99 -2.05 -2.49
C ALA A 141 -4.20 -0.82 -1.58
N ILE A 142 -5.12 -0.89 -0.63
CA ILE A 142 -5.35 0.20 0.35
C ILE A 142 -4.16 0.36 1.28
N GLY A 143 -3.61 -0.74 1.81
CA GLY A 143 -2.42 -0.71 2.66
C GLY A 143 -1.20 -0.15 1.96
N ILE A 144 -0.93 -0.63 0.74
CA ILE A 144 0.11 -0.08 -0.14
C ILE A 144 -0.13 1.41 -0.40
N GLY A 145 -1.37 1.81 -0.72
CA GLY A 145 -1.70 3.22 -0.97
C GLY A 145 -1.40 4.14 0.21
N ALA A 146 -1.68 3.71 1.44
CA ALA A 146 -1.36 4.48 2.63
C ALA A 146 0.16 4.65 2.80
N HIS A 147 0.93 3.59 2.56
CA HIS A 147 2.40 3.65 2.59
C HIS A 147 2.96 4.55 1.49
N ASN A 148 2.50 4.38 0.26
CA ASN A 148 2.92 5.14 -0.92
C ASN A 148 2.62 6.63 -0.79
N PHE A 149 1.62 7.01 0.00
CA PHE A 149 1.41 8.41 0.38
C PHE A 149 2.60 8.99 1.15
N SER A 150 3.14 8.25 2.13
CA SER A 150 4.31 8.67 2.92
C SER A 150 5.59 8.77 2.08
N GLU A 151 5.77 7.86 1.11
CA GLU A 151 6.84 7.94 0.11
C GLU A 151 6.74 9.24 -0.69
N GLY A 152 5.53 9.57 -1.16
CA GLY A 152 5.25 10.81 -1.85
C GLY A 152 5.61 12.03 -1.00
N LEU A 153 5.19 12.05 0.27
CA LEU A 153 5.51 13.14 1.20
C LEU A 153 7.03 13.33 1.32
N ALA A 154 7.80 12.23 1.47
CA ALA A 154 9.25 12.29 1.55
C ALA A 154 9.89 12.93 0.30
N VAL A 155 9.46 12.50 -0.90
CA VAL A 155 9.94 13.09 -2.17
C VAL A 155 9.67 14.60 -2.22
N GLY A 156 8.46 15.02 -1.85
CA GLY A 156 8.07 16.43 -1.83
C GLY A 156 8.86 17.26 -0.80
N GLN A 157 9.06 16.72 0.40
CA GLN A 157 9.80 17.38 1.48
C GLN A 157 11.29 17.51 1.13
N SER A 158 11.91 16.47 0.56
CA SER A 158 13.30 16.53 0.09
C SER A 158 13.49 17.59 -0.99
N TYR A 159 12.52 17.76 -1.89
CA TYR A 159 12.56 18.83 -2.90
C TYR A 159 12.55 20.23 -2.26
N VAL A 160 11.64 20.48 -1.32
CA VAL A 160 11.52 21.80 -0.65
C VAL A 160 12.75 22.09 0.23
N ALA A 161 13.35 21.06 0.81
CA ALA A 161 14.60 21.16 1.55
C ALA A 161 15.82 21.50 0.66
N GLY A 162 15.65 21.52 -0.66
CA GLY A 162 16.74 21.73 -1.62
C GLY A 162 17.60 20.48 -1.86
N GLU A 163 17.23 19.34 -1.28
CA GLU A 163 17.92 18.05 -1.39
C GLU A 163 17.52 17.31 -2.67
N ILE A 164 17.72 17.95 -3.82
CA ILE A 164 17.28 17.43 -5.13
C ILE A 164 17.86 16.05 -5.43
N GLY A 165 19.11 15.80 -5.02
CA GLY A 165 19.75 14.49 -5.18
C GLY A 165 19.02 13.38 -4.42
N LEU A 166 18.58 13.67 -3.18
CA LEU A 166 17.80 12.74 -2.38
C LEU A 166 16.42 12.51 -3.00
N ALA A 167 15.71 13.57 -3.39
CA ALA A 167 14.40 13.46 -4.03
C ALA A 167 14.44 12.54 -5.27
N VAL A 168 15.45 12.70 -6.13
CA VAL A 168 15.63 11.84 -7.32
C VAL A 168 15.97 10.40 -6.94
N LEU A 169 16.84 10.19 -5.96
CA LEU A 169 17.17 8.85 -5.47
C LEU A 169 15.92 8.14 -4.93
N LEU A 170 15.12 8.83 -4.13
CA LEU A 170 13.85 8.33 -3.59
C LEU A 170 12.87 7.98 -4.72
N ILE A 171 12.68 8.86 -5.71
CA ILE A 171 11.83 8.57 -6.88
C ILE A 171 12.24 7.28 -7.59
N ILE A 172 13.55 7.05 -7.79
CA ILE A 172 14.05 5.85 -8.45
C ILE A 172 13.82 4.62 -7.57
N GLY A 173 14.13 4.73 -6.27
CA GLY A 173 13.93 3.66 -5.29
C GLY A 173 12.47 3.24 -5.17
N PHE A 174 11.58 4.20 -4.94
CA PHE A 174 10.12 3.99 -4.84
C PHE A 174 9.55 3.49 -6.16
N GLY A 175 9.99 4.03 -7.31
CA GLY A 175 9.59 3.51 -8.62
C GLY A 175 9.95 2.03 -8.83
N ALA A 176 11.13 1.60 -8.40
CA ALA A 176 11.51 0.19 -8.44
C ALA A 176 10.68 -0.64 -7.45
N HIS A 177 10.44 -0.12 -6.24
CA HIS A 177 9.68 -0.81 -5.20
C HIS A 177 8.21 -1.00 -5.59
N ASN A 178 7.53 0.04 -6.06
CA ASN A 178 6.12 0.05 -6.45
C ASN A 178 5.81 -0.97 -7.55
N THR A 179 6.75 -1.20 -8.48
CA THR A 179 6.62 -2.30 -9.46
C THR A 179 6.38 -3.64 -8.76
N THR A 180 7.09 -3.90 -7.67
CA THR A 180 7.00 -5.14 -6.91
C THR A 180 5.74 -5.22 -6.05
N GLU A 181 5.26 -4.11 -5.52
CA GLU A 181 3.97 -4.03 -4.83
C GLU A 181 2.79 -4.37 -5.74
N GLY A 182 2.90 -4.07 -7.03
CA GLY A 182 1.96 -4.50 -8.06
C GLY A 182 1.82 -6.03 -8.11
N PHE A 183 2.89 -6.78 -7.82
CA PHE A 183 2.82 -8.24 -7.65
C PHE A 183 2.08 -8.64 -6.37
N GLY A 184 2.21 -7.87 -5.29
CA GLY A 184 1.44 -8.04 -4.05
C GLY A 184 -0.07 -7.97 -4.30
N ILE A 185 -0.52 -6.96 -5.03
CA ILE A 185 -1.93 -6.79 -5.43
C ILE A 185 -2.38 -7.93 -6.38
N ALA A 186 -1.51 -8.32 -7.31
CA ALA A 186 -1.81 -9.33 -8.31
C ALA A 186 -1.82 -10.77 -7.78
N GLY A 187 -1.09 -11.05 -6.69
CA GLY A 187 -0.91 -12.38 -6.12
C GLY A 187 -2.24 -13.12 -5.88
N PRO A 188 -3.16 -12.57 -5.07
CA PRO A 188 -4.48 -13.19 -4.82
C PRO A 188 -5.32 -13.39 -6.08
N LEU A 189 -5.13 -12.56 -7.09
CA LEU A 189 -5.88 -12.59 -8.36
C LEU A 189 -5.27 -13.57 -9.37
N SER A 190 -4.06 -14.06 -9.12
CA SER A 190 -3.34 -14.92 -10.04
C SER A 190 -3.95 -16.33 -10.05
N GLY A 191 -4.18 -16.86 -11.26
CA GLY A 191 -4.68 -18.23 -11.40
C GLY A 191 -6.16 -18.44 -11.08
N LEU A 192 -6.95 -17.36 -10.94
CA LEU A 192 -8.41 -17.42 -10.99
C LEU A 192 -8.89 -18.03 -12.32
N ILE A 193 -10.07 -18.66 -12.32
CA ILE A 193 -10.67 -19.21 -13.54
C ILE A 193 -11.04 -18.07 -14.48
N ASN A 194 -11.76 -17.10 -13.93
CA ASN A 194 -12.10 -15.90 -14.65
C ASN A 194 -10.95 -14.89 -14.58
N ARG A 195 -10.63 -14.28 -15.71
CA ARG A 195 -9.64 -13.20 -15.72
C ARG A 195 -10.12 -12.04 -14.86
N PRO A 196 -9.23 -11.42 -14.07
CA PRO A 196 -9.53 -10.19 -13.38
C PRO A 196 -10.04 -9.12 -14.34
N ARG A 197 -11.08 -8.39 -13.94
CA ARG A 197 -11.61 -7.29 -14.74
C ARG A 197 -10.54 -6.20 -14.87
N ILE A 198 -10.28 -5.72 -16.08
CA ILE A 198 -9.29 -4.65 -16.32
C ILE A 198 -9.60 -3.41 -15.47
N ARG A 199 -10.89 -3.03 -15.38
CA ARG A 199 -11.33 -1.92 -14.52
C ARG A 199 -10.92 -2.13 -13.05
N PHE A 200 -10.99 -3.36 -12.54
CA PHE A 200 -10.57 -3.64 -11.17
C PHE A 200 -9.06 -3.44 -11.01
N LEU A 201 -8.25 -3.97 -11.93
CA LEU A 201 -6.79 -3.77 -11.91
C LEU A 201 -6.41 -2.28 -12.02
N LEU A 202 -7.09 -1.53 -12.87
CA LEU A 202 -6.88 -0.08 -12.98
C LEU A 202 -7.20 0.64 -11.66
N MET A 203 -8.31 0.29 -11.02
CA MET A 203 -8.70 0.88 -9.74
C MET A 203 -7.74 0.52 -8.62
N THR A 204 -7.35 -0.75 -8.48
CA THR A 204 -6.41 -1.15 -7.42
C THR A 204 -5.01 -0.58 -7.65
N GLY A 205 -4.56 -0.46 -8.90
CA GLY A 205 -3.31 0.24 -9.21
C GLY A 205 -3.37 1.74 -8.90
N LEU A 206 -4.51 2.40 -9.14
CA LEU A 206 -4.69 3.81 -8.75
C LEU A 206 -4.77 3.98 -7.23
N ILE A 207 -5.42 3.05 -6.52
CA ILE A 207 -5.49 3.07 -5.05
C ILE A 207 -4.10 2.85 -4.45
N GLY A 208 -3.31 1.92 -5.00
CA GLY A 208 -1.96 1.63 -4.51
C GLY A 208 -0.92 2.69 -4.90
N GLY A 209 -0.86 3.11 -6.17
CA GLY A 209 0.20 3.99 -6.67
C GLY A 209 -0.16 5.48 -6.77
N GLY A 210 -1.45 5.81 -6.87
CA GLY A 210 -1.92 7.20 -6.95
C GLY A 210 -1.55 8.05 -5.72
N PRO A 211 -1.55 7.50 -4.50
CA PRO A 211 -1.16 8.27 -3.32
C PRO A 211 0.28 8.80 -3.34
N THR A 212 1.25 8.16 -4.01
CA THR A 212 2.61 8.71 -4.17
C THR A 212 2.58 10.06 -4.85
N PHE A 213 1.82 10.18 -5.94
CA PHE A 213 1.66 11.45 -6.65
C PHE A 213 1.05 12.54 -5.76
N ILE A 214 -0.02 12.19 -5.04
CA ILE A 214 -0.70 13.13 -4.13
C ILE A 214 0.26 13.53 -3.00
N GLY A 215 0.98 12.57 -2.43
CA GLY A 215 1.99 12.78 -1.40
C GLY A 215 3.11 13.69 -1.89
N THR A 216 3.62 13.52 -3.11
CA THR A 216 4.66 14.40 -3.68
C THR A 216 4.19 15.84 -3.78
N ILE A 217 2.94 16.06 -4.23
CA ILE A 217 2.35 17.40 -4.28
C ILE A 217 2.24 17.97 -2.86
N LEU A 218 1.64 17.22 -1.93
CA LEU A 218 1.43 17.72 -0.57
C LEU A 218 2.73 17.95 0.19
N GLY A 219 3.70 17.04 0.08
CA GLY A 219 5.04 17.18 0.69
C GLY A 219 5.81 18.37 0.12
N SER A 220 5.53 18.76 -1.12
CA SER A 220 6.16 19.93 -1.75
C SER A 220 5.60 21.28 -1.32
N ILE A 221 4.46 21.29 -0.61
CA ILE A 221 3.80 22.53 -0.12
C ILE A 221 3.59 22.53 1.38
N TRP A 222 3.68 21.38 2.04
CA TRP A 222 3.41 21.21 3.46
C TRP A 222 4.34 20.15 4.07
N ASN A 223 5.06 20.53 5.13
CA ASN A 223 5.91 19.64 5.90
C ASN A 223 5.24 19.35 7.26
N SER A 224 4.94 18.08 7.52
CA SER A 224 4.39 17.62 8.80
C SER A 224 4.99 16.27 9.18
N ASN A 225 5.82 16.28 10.23
CA ASN A 225 6.42 15.05 10.75
C ASN A 225 5.35 14.09 11.33
N LEU A 226 4.26 14.64 11.89
CA LEU A 226 3.15 13.83 12.39
C LEU A 226 2.41 13.13 11.25
N ALA A 227 2.17 13.82 10.13
CA ALA A 227 1.56 13.18 8.97
C ALA A 227 2.48 12.08 8.41
N PHE A 228 3.77 12.38 8.29
CA PHE A 228 4.75 11.40 7.84
C PHE A 228 4.77 10.13 8.71
N ILE A 229 4.86 10.29 10.04
CA ILE A 229 4.84 9.16 10.98
C ILE A 229 3.49 8.42 10.93
N LEU A 230 2.36 9.14 10.88
CA LEU A 230 1.02 8.55 10.86
C LEU A 230 0.82 7.62 9.66
N PHE A 231 1.28 8.01 8.47
CA PHE A 231 1.13 7.21 7.25
C PHE A 231 2.22 6.14 7.07
N LEU A 232 3.26 6.16 7.92
CA LEU A 232 4.22 5.07 8.09
C LEU A 232 3.82 4.08 9.20
N SER A 233 2.68 4.29 9.88
CA SER A 233 2.24 3.51 11.04
C SER A 233 1.05 2.61 10.72
#